data_AF-A0A9E6PU62-F1
#
_entry.id   AF-A0A9E6PU62-F1
#
_cell.length_a   1.000
_cell.length_b   1.000
_cell.length_c   1.000
_cell.angle_alpha   90.00
_cell.angle_beta   90.00
_cell.angle_gamma   90.00
#
_symmetry.space_group_name_H-M   'P 1'
#
loop_
_entity.id
_entity.type
_entity.pdbx_description
1 polymer ?
#
loop_
_entity_poly.entity_id
_entity_poly.type
_entity_poly.pdbx_seq_one_letter_code
_entity_poly.pdbx_strand_id
1 'polypeptide(L)'
;MGVNAHDLGFSANVDLNAIAAAQGTVELPYRLTNETRGDGRSYVSVVTADGVNISKSVPVRAATFDPQTGRYTVTVPSLVPDQPPITLTWTPAAPPGDQSSSTTTPVVPPPYTGVELQPLNIEAETYPGVLPDARDLIITFPVDSGMKLIYLMFSEPLDSGIFTRRQLDKKYKHAIDFGVLATNKNTETLTAFRDAIEQHLNSSSTIEKGTYRREPGSKVYFNPTTNLVVIVAANGKFLSGWHLSPGSDQHRNYIETEVL
;
A
#
# COMPACT_ATOMS: atom_id res chain seq x y z
N MET A 1 -5.76 6.76 4.04
CA MET A 1 -6.84 7.25 4.93
C MET A 1 -6.50 8.66 5.36
N GLY A 2 -7.46 9.60 5.35
CA GLY A 2 -7.26 10.97 5.79
C GLY A 2 -7.98 11.25 7.10
N VAL A 3 -7.31 11.86 8.08
CA VAL A 3 -7.92 12.38 9.33
C VAL A 3 -7.50 13.83 9.58
N ASN A 4 -8.20 14.56 10.45
CA ASN A 4 -7.78 15.90 10.83
C ASN A 4 -6.53 15.79 11.73
N ALA A 5 -5.46 16.52 11.43
CA ALA A 5 -4.22 16.38 12.21
C ALA A 5 -4.33 16.93 13.65
N HIS A 6 -5.29 17.83 13.93
CA HIS A 6 -5.54 18.29 15.31
C HIS A 6 -5.99 17.14 16.22
N ASP A 7 -6.69 16.14 15.67
CA ASP A 7 -7.15 14.97 16.42
C ASP A 7 -5.98 14.05 16.84
N LEU A 8 -4.79 14.22 16.24
CA LEU A 8 -3.56 13.50 16.55
C LEU A 8 -2.61 14.29 17.47
N GLY A 9 -3.10 15.36 18.11
CA GLY A 9 -2.33 16.13 19.10
C GLY A 9 -1.43 17.23 18.49
N PHE A 10 -1.71 17.66 17.26
CA PHE A 10 -1.00 18.78 16.63
C PHE A 10 -1.25 20.11 17.38
N SER A 11 -0.19 20.79 17.82
CA SER A 11 -0.28 22.11 18.43
C SER A 11 -0.30 23.22 17.36
N ALA A 12 -1.31 24.08 17.40
CA ALA A 12 -1.58 25.13 16.40
C ALA A 12 -0.52 26.26 16.28
N ASN A 13 0.56 26.22 17.06
CA ASN A 13 1.58 27.28 17.12
C ASN A 13 2.73 27.12 16.10
N VAL A 14 2.61 26.17 15.17
CA VAL A 14 3.66 25.86 14.17
C VAL A 14 3.23 26.35 12.79
N ASP A 15 4.07 27.12 12.11
CA ASP A 15 3.83 27.58 10.74
C ASP A 15 4.07 26.44 9.74
N LEU A 16 3.02 25.66 9.51
CA LEU A 16 3.05 24.53 8.58
C LEU A 16 3.25 24.95 7.13
N ASN A 17 2.88 26.17 6.74
CA ASN A 17 3.07 26.64 5.36
C ASN A 17 4.56 26.89 5.09
N ALA A 18 5.28 27.48 6.04
CA ALA A 18 6.73 27.60 5.95
C ALA A 18 7.44 26.24 5.94
N ILE A 19 7.01 25.30 6.78
CA ILE A 19 7.56 23.92 6.79
C ILE A 19 7.30 23.23 5.46
N ALA A 20 6.08 23.35 4.92
CA ALA A 20 5.72 22.75 3.63
C ALA A 20 6.54 23.33 2.47
N ALA A 21 6.76 24.66 2.46
CA ALA A 21 7.60 25.33 1.46
C ALA A 21 9.06 24.83 1.50
N ALA A 22 9.57 24.52 2.70
CA ALA A 22 10.88 23.91 2.90
C ALA A 22 10.90 22.39 2.69
N GLN A 23 9.77 21.76 2.31
CA GLN A 23 9.57 20.30 2.27
C GLN A 23 9.97 19.59 3.58
N GLY A 24 9.83 20.30 4.70
CA GLY A 24 10.25 19.85 6.03
C GLY A 24 9.32 18.83 6.68
N THR A 25 9.51 18.67 7.99
CA THR A 25 8.74 17.77 8.84
C THR A 25 8.26 18.50 10.09
N VAL A 26 7.24 17.98 10.75
CA VAL A 26 6.77 18.43 12.06
C VAL A 26 6.65 17.25 13.01
N GLU A 27 6.88 17.47 14.30
CA GLU A 27 6.75 16.41 15.29
C GLU A 27 5.29 16.21 15.71
N LEU A 28 4.81 14.97 15.65
CA LEU A 28 3.53 14.55 16.24
C LEU A 28 3.76 13.48 17.32
N PRO A 29 2.99 13.52 18.43
CA PRO A 29 3.07 12.52 19.50
C PRO A 29 2.38 11.20 19.14
N TYR A 30 1.45 11.23 18.19
CA TYR A 30 0.73 10.05 17.71
C TYR A 30 0.77 9.99 16.18
N ARG A 31 0.89 8.78 15.64
CA ARG A 31 0.85 8.50 14.20
C ARG A 31 -0.11 7.36 13.92
N LEU A 32 -0.64 7.31 12.70
CA LEU A 32 -1.42 6.19 12.22
C LEU A 32 -0.50 5.21 11.50
N THR A 33 -0.74 3.94 11.73
CA THR A 33 -0.12 2.84 11.01
C THR A 33 -1.21 1.91 10.49
N ASN A 34 -0.87 1.15 9.45
CA ASN A 34 -1.75 0.10 8.95
C ASN A 34 -1.02 -1.23 8.86
N GLU A 35 -1.74 -2.30 9.13
CA GLU A 35 -1.24 -3.67 8.96
C GLU A 35 -2.36 -4.61 8.52
N THR A 36 -2.00 -5.69 7.85
CA THR A 36 -2.90 -6.82 7.67
C THR A 36 -2.61 -7.88 8.73
N ARG A 37 -3.57 -8.12 9.64
CA ARG A 37 -3.41 -9.14 10.69
C ARG A 37 -3.70 -10.55 10.15
N GLY A 38 -3.44 -11.57 10.97
CA GLY A 38 -3.55 -12.99 10.59
C GLY A 38 -4.93 -13.47 10.18
N ASP A 39 -5.98 -12.69 10.48
CA ASP A 39 -7.35 -12.89 10.03
C ASP A 39 -7.62 -12.36 8.60
N GLY A 40 -6.60 -11.78 7.96
CA GLY A 40 -6.68 -11.22 6.61
C GLY A 40 -7.35 -9.84 6.54
N ARG A 41 -7.69 -9.22 7.68
CA ARG A 41 -8.28 -7.88 7.73
C ARG A 41 -7.18 -6.83 7.87
N SER A 42 -7.40 -5.68 7.24
CA SER A 42 -6.55 -4.51 7.43
C SER A 42 -7.01 -3.73 8.65
N TYR A 43 -6.08 -3.46 9.56
CA TYR A 43 -6.29 -2.67 10.76
C TYR A 43 -5.56 -1.34 10.64
N VAL A 44 -6.19 -0.28 11.12
CA VAL A 44 -5.54 1.02 11.29
C VAL A 44 -5.39 1.26 12.79
N SER A 45 -4.16 1.51 13.22
CA SER A 45 -3.82 1.68 14.62
C SER A 45 -3.27 3.08 14.86
N VAL A 46 -3.69 3.70 15.96
CA VAL A 46 -3.03 4.90 16.50
C VAL A 46 -1.88 4.42 17.39
N VAL A 47 -0.67 4.89 17.10
CA VAL A 47 0.54 4.51 17.84
C VAL A 47 1.24 5.74 18.40
N THR A 48 1.87 5.60 19.56
CA THR A 48 2.72 6.65 20.14
C THR A 48 4.03 6.78 19.35
N ALA A 49 4.38 7.99 18.94
CA ALA A 49 5.67 8.29 18.34
C ALA A 49 6.68 8.70 19.43
N ASP A 50 7.56 7.78 19.78
CA ASP A 50 8.58 7.97 20.83
C ASP A 50 9.92 8.50 20.29
N GLY A 51 10.11 8.49 18.97
CA GLY A 51 11.37 8.85 18.30
C GLY A 51 12.39 7.71 18.26
N VAL A 52 12.08 6.55 18.83
CA VAL A 52 12.95 5.37 18.89
C VAL A 52 12.39 4.25 18.02
N ASN A 53 11.16 3.83 18.30
CA ASN A 53 10.45 2.80 17.55
C ASN A 53 9.64 3.41 16.41
N ILE A 54 9.03 4.57 16.65
CA ILE A 54 8.28 5.32 15.65
C ILE A 54 8.78 6.75 15.66
N SER A 55 9.31 7.21 14.52
CA SER A 55 9.77 8.59 14.35
C SER A 55 8.64 9.58 14.63
N LYS A 56 8.95 10.67 15.34
CA LYS A 56 8.02 11.78 15.56
C LYS A 56 7.83 12.65 14.32
N SER A 57 8.82 12.65 13.42
CA SER A 57 8.88 13.54 12.27
C SER A 57 7.91 13.10 11.18
N VAL A 58 6.87 13.90 10.96
CA VAL A 58 5.86 13.74 9.91
C VAL A 58 6.11 14.75 8.80
N PRO A 59 6.31 14.33 7.54
CA PRO A 59 6.50 15.24 6.41
C PRO A 59 5.31 16.17 6.21
N VAL A 60 5.57 17.44 5.85
CA VAL A 60 4.53 18.42 5.53
C VAL A 60 4.67 18.85 4.07
N ARG A 61 3.57 18.82 3.31
CA ARG A 61 3.54 19.18 1.88
C ARG A 61 2.38 20.11 1.60
N ALA A 62 2.62 21.10 0.73
CA ALA A 62 1.61 22.07 0.33
C ALA A 62 0.95 21.64 -0.97
N ALA A 63 -0.38 21.67 -1.00
CA ALA A 63 -1.16 21.49 -2.21
C ALA A 63 -1.17 22.76 -3.05
N THR A 64 -0.95 22.59 -4.35
CA THR A 64 -0.97 23.67 -5.33
C THR A 64 -2.26 23.62 -6.11
N PHE A 65 -2.90 24.77 -6.32
CA PHE A 65 -4.07 24.87 -7.19
C PHE A 65 -3.65 24.72 -8.65
N ASP A 66 -4.25 23.77 -9.35
CA ASP A 66 -4.17 23.63 -10.79
C ASP A 66 -5.36 24.37 -11.44
N PRO A 67 -5.11 25.52 -12.10
CA PRO A 67 -6.17 26.32 -12.70
C PRO A 67 -6.81 25.65 -13.93
N GLN A 68 -6.16 24.66 -14.55
CA GLN A 68 -6.73 23.96 -15.71
C GLN A 68 -7.81 22.97 -15.29
N THR A 69 -7.60 22.30 -14.16
CA THR A 69 -8.54 21.29 -13.63
C THR A 69 -9.45 21.83 -12.54
N GLY A 70 -9.14 23.00 -11.97
CA GLY A 70 -9.86 23.57 -10.84
C GLY A 70 -9.66 22.79 -9.54
N ARG A 71 -8.56 22.03 -9.42
CA ARG A 71 -8.29 21.11 -8.31
C ARG A 71 -6.96 21.42 -7.64
N TYR A 72 -6.84 21.05 -6.38
CA TYR A 72 -5.57 21.09 -5.67
C TYR A 72 -4.81 19.78 -5.87
N THR A 73 -3.51 19.85 -6.11
CA THR A 73 -2.66 18.69 -6.36
C THR A 73 -1.42 18.69 -5.47
N VAL A 74 -0.96 17.49 -5.08
CA VAL A 74 0.34 17.26 -4.47
C VAL A 74 0.95 16.01 -5.08
N THR A 75 2.19 16.12 -5.53
CA THR A 75 2.99 14.98 -5.97
C THR A 75 3.91 14.56 -4.85
N VAL A 76 3.78 13.31 -4.39
CA VAL A 76 4.66 12.72 -3.38
C VAL A 76 5.55 11.65 -4.01
N PRO A 77 6.85 11.59 -3.68
CA PRO A 77 7.70 10.50 -4.12
C PRO A 77 7.12 9.16 -3.68
N SER A 78 7.23 8.14 -4.53
CA SER A 78 6.88 6.80 -4.08
C SER A 78 7.86 6.36 -2.98
N LEU A 79 7.32 5.66 -1.97
CA LEU A 79 8.10 5.00 -0.94
C LEU A 79 8.61 3.61 -1.38
N VAL A 80 8.35 3.24 -2.63
CA VAL A 80 8.83 2.02 -3.29
C VAL A 80 9.81 2.45 -4.39
N PRO A 81 11.02 1.87 -4.44
CA PRO A 81 11.96 2.11 -5.54
C PRO A 81 11.30 1.86 -6.90
N ASP A 82 11.65 2.67 -7.90
CA ASP A 82 11.20 2.59 -9.30
C ASP A 82 9.68 2.70 -9.55
N GLN A 83 8.87 2.97 -8.52
CA GLN A 83 7.46 3.27 -8.69
C GLN A 83 7.26 4.78 -8.97
N PRO A 84 6.39 5.16 -9.91
CA PRO A 84 6.12 6.57 -10.20
C PRO A 84 5.61 7.31 -8.96
N PRO A 85 5.86 8.63 -8.87
CA PRO A 85 5.29 9.47 -7.82
C PRO A 85 3.77 9.35 -7.75
N ILE A 86 3.22 9.45 -6.55
CA ILE A 86 1.78 9.44 -6.33
C ILE A 86 1.29 10.89 -6.43
N THR A 87 0.36 11.14 -7.36
CA THR A 87 -0.33 12.42 -7.45
C THR A 87 -1.65 12.33 -6.70
N LEU A 88 -1.78 13.13 -5.66
CA LEU A 88 -3.00 13.28 -4.87
C LEU A 88 -3.77 14.50 -5.37
N THR A 89 -5.11 14.43 -5.36
CA THR A 89 -5.96 15.50 -5.88
C THR A 89 -7.16 15.74 -4.99
N TRP A 90 -7.47 17.01 -4.73
CA TRP A 90 -8.62 17.46 -3.95
C TRP A 90 -9.45 18.47 -4.72
N THR A 91 -10.77 18.34 -4.63
CA THR A 91 -11.72 19.27 -5.24
C THR A 91 -12.19 20.26 -4.18
N PRO A 92 -11.96 21.56 -4.34
CA PRO A 92 -12.46 22.57 -3.40
C PRO A 92 -13.98 22.68 -3.49
N ALA A 93 -14.63 22.98 -2.36
CA ALA A 93 -16.08 23.23 -2.35
C ALA A 93 -16.44 24.54 -3.10
N ALA A 94 -15.53 25.52 -3.11
CA ALA A 94 -15.59 26.73 -3.89
C ALA A 94 -14.20 26.99 -4.52
N PRO A 95 -14.04 26.92 -5.85
CA PRO A 95 -12.76 27.18 -6.51
C PRO A 95 -12.31 28.64 -6.29
N PRO A 96 -11.01 28.91 -6.05
CA PRO A 96 -10.48 30.27 -6.03
C PRO A 96 -10.52 30.92 -7.43
N GLY A 97 -11.02 32.16 -7.51
CA GLY A 97 -11.11 32.97 -8.74
C GLY A 97 -12.52 33.00 -9.35
N ASP A 98 -12.90 34.14 -9.95
CA ASP A 98 -14.23 34.41 -10.52
C ASP A 98 -14.68 33.30 -11.49
N GLN A 99 -15.51 32.38 -10.99
CA GLN A 99 -16.31 31.50 -11.81
C GLN A 99 -17.58 32.28 -12.16
N SER A 100 -17.64 32.75 -13.41
CA SER A 100 -18.81 33.36 -14.02
C SER A 100 -20.07 32.56 -13.68
N SER A 101 -21.13 33.25 -13.24
CA SER A 101 -22.40 32.67 -12.77
C SER A 101 -23.05 31.80 -13.84
N SER A 102 -22.66 30.53 -13.89
CA SER A 102 -23.34 29.50 -14.65
C SER A 102 -23.53 28.30 -13.73
N THR A 103 -24.80 28.08 -13.40
CA THR A 103 -25.29 27.05 -12.50
C THR A 103 -24.89 25.68 -13.01
N THR A 104 -23.72 25.19 -12.60
CA THR A 104 -23.36 23.78 -12.77
C THR A 104 -22.99 23.25 -11.40
N THR A 105 -23.82 22.32 -10.93
CA THR A 105 -23.59 21.54 -9.72
C THR A 105 -22.16 20.99 -9.72
N PRO A 106 -21.45 21.01 -8.57
CA PRO A 106 -20.10 20.46 -8.49
C PRO A 106 -20.11 19.02 -9.02
N VAL A 107 -19.12 18.68 -9.84
CA VAL A 107 -18.90 17.31 -10.31
C VAL A 107 -18.83 16.42 -9.06
N VAL A 108 -19.85 15.60 -8.86
CA VAL A 108 -19.91 14.65 -7.75
C VAL A 108 -18.71 13.71 -7.94
N PRO A 109 -17.76 13.64 -6.98
CA PRO A 109 -16.69 12.66 -7.07
C PRO A 109 -17.33 11.26 -7.18
N PRO A 110 -16.76 10.36 -8.00
CA PRO A 110 -17.30 9.02 -8.13
C PRO A 110 -17.48 8.43 -6.72
N PRO A 111 -18.65 7.82 -6.42
CA PRO A 111 -18.91 7.28 -5.09
C PRO A 111 -17.79 6.31 -4.73
N TYR A 112 -17.31 6.40 -3.48
CA TYR A 112 -16.29 5.49 -2.98
C TYR A 112 -16.86 4.06 -3.00
N THR A 113 -16.40 3.25 -3.95
CA THR A 113 -16.75 1.82 -4.08
C THR A 113 -15.87 0.91 -3.22
N GLY A 114 -15.02 1.49 -2.38
CA GLY A 114 -14.08 0.77 -1.54
C GLY A 114 -14.70 0.23 -0.25
N VAL A 115 -13.84 -0.14 0.69
CA VAL A 115 -14.22 -0.86 1.92
C VAL A 115 -14.91 0.09 2.92
N GLU A 116 -16.07 -0.30 3.43
CA GLU A 116 -16.69 0.37 4.57
C GLU A 116 -15.85 0.16 5.82
N LEU A 117 -15.34 1.24 6.40
CA LEU A 117 -14.51 1.19 7.61
C LEU A 117 -15.44 1.09 8.82
N GLN A 118 -15.48 -0.07 9.45
CA GLN A 118 -16.15 -0.25 10.74
C GLN A 118 -15.13 -0.05 11.86
N PRO A 119 -15.34 0.90 12.79
CA PRO A 119 -14.50 1.03 13.97
C PRO A 119 -14.59 -0.25 14.79
N LEU A 120 -13.50 -1.03 14.80
CA LEU A 120 -13.40 -2.18 15.69
C LEU A 120 -12.74 -1.70 16.98
N ASN A 121 -13.53 -1.62 18.05
CA ASN A 121 -13.14 -1.54 19.46
C ASN A 121 -11.91 -0.68 19.79
N ILE A 122 -12.13 0.48 20.44
CA ILE A 122 -11.04 1.34 20.92
C ILE A 122 -10.49 0.75 22.23
N GLU A 123 -9.62 -0.25 22.12
CA GLU A 123 -8.89 -0.80 23.27
C GLU A 123 -7.39 -0.52 23.11
N ALA A 124 -6.78 -0.02 24.19
CA ALA A 124 -5.33 0.15 24.25
C ALA A 124 -4.68 -1.23 24.39
N GLU A 125 -4.35 -1.85 23.26
CA GLU A 125 -3.63 -3.11 23.24
C GLU A 125 -2.12 -2.89 23.38
N THR A 126 -1.45 -3.74 24.15
CA THR A 126 0.01 -3.86 24.06
C THR A 126 0.33 -4.60 22.77
N TYR A 127 0.94 -3.91 21.81
CA TYR A 127 1.22 -4.46 20.49
C TYR A 127 2.31 -5.54 20.57
N PRO A 128 2.02 -6.84 20.34
CA PRO A 128 2.95 -7.93 20.64
C PRO A 128 3.94 -8.21 19.48
N GLY A 129 4.32 -7.20 18.70
CA GLY A 129 5.14 -7.37 17.50
C GLY A 129 5.99 -6.14 17.15
N VAL A 130 6.68 -6.21 16.00
CA VAL A 130 7.40 -5.07 15.43
C VAL A 130 6.39 -4.08 14.87
N LEU A 131 6.42 -2.83 15.35
CA LEU A 131 5.55 -1.78 14.81
C LEU A 131 5.93 -1.50 13.35
N PRO A 132 4.97 -1.41 12.42
CA PRO A 132 5.24 -1.02 11.05
C PRO A 132 5.66 0.46 10.99
N ASP A 133 6.53 0.78 10.01
CA ASP A 133 6.91 2.16 9.75
C ASP A 133 5.68 3.00 9.40
N ALA A 134 5.53 4.15 10.04
CA ALA A 134 4.46 5.08 9.71
C ALA A 134 4.74 5.75 8.36
N ARG A 135 3.90 5.41 7.37
CA ARG A 135 3.92 5.96 6.01
C ARG A 135 2.84 7.03 5.90
N ASP A 136 3.18 8.23 6.29
CA ASP A 136 2.22 9.33 6.37
C ASP A 136 2.82 10.67 5.95
N LEU A 137 1.97 11.68 5.86
CA LEU A 137 2.34 13.09 5.73
C LEU A 137 1.14 13.98 6.04
N ILE A 138 1.41 15.25 6.30
CA ILE A 138 0.42 16.32 6.40
C ILE A 138 0.36 17.09 5.10
N ILE A 139 -0.84 17.28 4.58
CA ILE A 139 -1.15 18.15 3.46
C ILE A 139 -1.67 19.48 4.00
N THR A 140 -1.02 20.58 3.66
CA THR A 140 -1.54 21.93 3.84
C THR A 140 -2.15 22.45 2.56
N PHE A 141 -3.09 23.37 2.69
CA PHE A 141 -3.70 24.09 1.58
C PHE A 141 -3.52 25.59 1.79
N PRO A 142 -3.49 26.39 0.70
CA PRO A 142 -3.56 27.84 0.80
C PRO A 142 -4.73 28.28 1.69
N VAL A 143 -4.53 29.35 2.47
CA VAL A 143 -5.50 29.81 3.49
C VAL A 143 -6.86 30.17 2.87
N ASP A 144 -6.84 30.65 1.63
CA ASP A 144 -8.00 31.00 0.82
C ASP A 144 -8.72 29.80 0.17
N SER A 145 -8.17 28.59 0.29
CA SER A 145 -8.79 27.38 -0.28
C SER A 145 -10.08 26.94 0.42
N GLY A 146 -10.33 27.42 1.63
CA GLY A 146 -11.42 26.93 2.50
C GLY A 146 -11.25 25.48 2.98
N MET A 147 -10.13 24.83 2.69
CA MET A 147 -9.85 23.45 3.11
C MET A 147 -9.01 23.42 4.38
N LYS A 148 -9.33 22.47 5.26
CA LYS A 148 -8.50 22.17 6.43
C LYS A 148 -7.30 21.33 6.01
N LEU A 149 -6.21 21.44 6.76
CA LEU A 149 -5.08 20.52 6.64
C LEU A 149 -5.54 19.06 6.84
N ILE A 150 -4.87 18.12 6.18
CA ILE A 150 -5.22 16.70 6.20
C ILE A 150 -3.98 15.91 6.59
N TYR A 151 -4.09 15.07 7.61
CA TYR A 151 -3.10 14.02 7.86
C TYR A 151 -3.47 12.80 6.99
N LEU A 152 -2.55 12.34 6.16
CA LEU A 152 -2.76 11.25 5.23
C LEU A 152 -1.81 10.09 5.55
N MET A 153 -2.37 8.89 5.70
CA MET A 153 -1.63 7.64 5.82
C MET A 153 -1.79 6.80 4.55
N PHE A 154 -0.68 6.26 4.05
CA PHE A 154 -0.60 5.31 2.94
C PHE A 154 -0.57 3.88 3.46
N SER A 155 -1.12 2.96 2.68
CA SER A 155 -1.02 1.54 2.99
C SER A 155 0.40 1.00 2.78
N GLU A 156 0.80 0.01 3.57
CA GLU A 156 1.98 -0.81 3.27
C GLU A 156 1.97 -1.32 1.80
N PRO A 157 2.96 -0.96 0.96
CA PRO A 157 2.93 -1.21 -0.48
C PRO A 157 3.06 -2.69 -0.86
N LEU A 158 3.55 -3.53 0.06
CA LEU A 158 3.63 -4.98 -0.12
C LEU A 158 2.34 -5.71 0.30
N ASP A 159 1.40 -5.00 0.92
CA ASP A 159 0.04 -5.48 1.22
C ASP A 159 -0.91 -4.98 0.11
N SER A 160 -0.73 -5.51 -1.10
CA SER A 160 -1.49 -5.11 -2.29
C SER A 160 -1.99 -6.32 -3.08
N GLY A 161 -3.21 -6.20 -3.64
CA GLY A 161 -3.81 -7.24 -4.48
C GLY A 161 -3.85 -8.61 -3.80
N ILE A 162 -3.13 -9.58 -4.39
CA ILE A 162 -3.03 -10.95 -3.87
C ILE A 162 -1.96 -11.11 -2.77
N PHE A 163 -1.12 -10.10 -2.52
CA PHE A 163 0.04 -10.20 -1.65
C PHE A 163 -0.20 -9.66 -0.24
N THR A 164 0.67 -10.11 0.66
CA THR A 164 0.96 -9.47 1.94
C THR A 164 2.46 -9.53 2.18
N ARG A 165 3.04 -8.50 2.82
CA ARG A 165 4.45 -8.45 3.24
C ARG A 165 4.81 -9.70 4.05
N ARG A 166 3.95 -10.08 4.99
CA ARG A 166 4.15 -11.25 5.84
C ARG A 166 4.30 -12.54 5.04
N GLN A 167 3.45 -12.74 4.04
CA GLN A 167 3.51 -13.94 3.22
C GLN A 167 4.71 -13.92 2.27
N LEU A 168 5.04 -12.75 1.69
CA LEU A 168 6.27 -12.58 0.90
C LEU A 168 7.51 -12.92 1.73
N ASP A 169 7.62 -12.41 2.97
CA ASP A 169 8.74 -12.72 3.86
C ASP A 169 8.84 -14.22 4.18
N LYS A 170 7.69 -14.84 4.50
CA LYS A 170 7.62 -16.28 4.81
C LYS A 170 8.05 -17.15 3.62
N LYS A 171 7.80 -16.69 2.40
CA LYS A 171 8.06 -17.44 1.16
C LYS A 171 9.31 -16.98 0.43
N TYR A 172 10.04 -16.01 0.96
CA TYR A 172 11.24 -15.46 0.35
C TYR A 172 12.34 -16.48 0.06
N LYS A 173 12.34 -17.62 0.77
CA LYS A 173 13.22 -18.77 0.45
C LYS A 173 13.08 -19.30 -0.99
N HIS A 174 11.96 -19.02 -1.66
CA HIS A 174 11.72 -19.39 -3.05
C HIS A 174 12.08 -18.27 -4.02
N ALA A 175 12.49 -17.08 -3.55
CA ALA A 175 12.75 -15.92 -4.42
C ALA A 175 13.87 -16.21 -5.44
N ILE A 176 14.81 -17.07 -5.08
CA ILE A 176 15.87 -17.54 -5.99
C ILE A 176 15.33 -18.27 -7.22
N ASP A 177 14.22 -19.00 -7.10
CA ASP A 177 13.57 -19.68 -8.23
C ASP A 177 13.03 -18.65 -9.25
N PHE A 178 12.66 -17.47 -8.76
CA PHE A 178 12.17 -16.34 -9.54
C PHE A 178 13.32 -15.37 -9.95
N GLY A 179 14.58 -15.77 -9.78
CA GLY A 179 15.74 -14.98 -10.18
C GLY A 179 16.18 -13.90 -9.19
N VAL A 180 15.58 -13.82 -8.00
CA VAL A 180 16.00 -12.88 -6.96
C VAL A 180 17.08 -13.53 -6.10
N LEU A 181 18.34 -13.16 -6.36
CA LEU A 181 19.52 -13.80 -5.75
C LEU A 181 19.91 -13.24 -4.37
N ALA A 182 19.36 -12.09 -4.00
CA ALA A 182 19.62 -11.46 -2.71
C ALA A 182 19.14 -12.36 -1.56
N THR A 183 19.93 -12.48 -0.50
CA THR A 183 19.59 -13.34 0.66
C THR A 183 19.10 -12.54 1.86
N ASN A 184 19.42 -11.23 1.91
CA ASN A 184 18.91 -10.30 2.91
C ASN A 184 17.42 -10.05 2.67
N LYS A 185 16.62 -10.09 3.75
CA LYS A 185 15.20 -9.76 3.70
C LYS A 185 14.98 -8.33 4.17
N ASN A 186 14.56 -7.48 3.25
CA ASN A 186 14.21 -6.08 3.49
C ASN A 186 13.10 -5.65 2.50
N THR A 187 12.64 -4.40 2.60
CA THR A 187 11.53 -3.91 1.74
C THR A 187 11.86 -4.03 0.25
N GLU A 188 13.07 -3.66 -0.16
CA GLU A 188 13.51 -3.71 -1.57
C GLU A 188 13.51 -5.14 -2.13
N THR A 189 14.12 -6.07 -1.40
CA THR A 189 14.21 -7.48 -1.82
C THR A 189 12.86 -8.18 -1.83
N LEU A 190 11.98 -7.90 -0.87
CA LEU A 190 10.59 -8.38 -0.88
C LEU A 190 9.78 -7.78 -2.03
N THR A 191 10.07 -6.53 -2.41
CA THR A 191 9.48 -5.87 -3.58
C THR A 191 9.90 -6.59 -4.86
N ALA A 192 11.21 -6.83 -5.04
CA ALA A 192 11.71 -7.60 -6.19
C ALA A 192 11.08 -8.99 -6.29
N PHE A 193 10.87 -9.68 -5.16
CA PHE A 193 10.20 -10.98 -5.15
C PHE A 193 8.71 -10.88 -5.54
N ARG A 194 7.98 -9.89 -5.01
CA ARG A 194 6.60 -9.61 -5.44
C ARG A 194 6.53 -9.37 -6.94
N ASP A 195 7.38 -8.50 -7.47
CA ASP A 195 7.36 -8.08 -8.86
C ASP A 195 7.71 -9.25 -9.81
N ALA A 196 8.62 -10.13 -9.41
CA ALA A 196 8.93 -11.33 -10.17
C ALA A 196 7.73 -12.32 -10.22
N ILE A 197 6.95 -12.42 -9.12
CA ILE A 197 5.71 -13.20 -9.11
C ILE A 197 4.65 -12.54 -10.02
N GLU A 198 4.49 -11.21 -9.95
CA GLU A 198 3.57 -10.49 -10.83
C GLU A 198 3.94 -10.64 -12.30
N GLN A 199 5.24 -10.56 -12.63
CA GLN A 199 5.74 -10.80 -13.98
C GLN A 199 5.40 -12.22 -14.47
N HIS A 200 5.56 -13.23 -13.60
CA HIS A 200 5.14 -14.59 -13.90
C HIS A 200 3.63 -14.65 -14.19
N LEU A 201 2.80 -14.08 -13.33
CA LEU A 201 1.34 -14.11 -13.49
C LEU A 201 0.84 -13.34 -14.72
N ASN A 202 1.52 -12.25 -15.09
CA ASN A 202 1.18 -11.43 -16.26
C ASN A 202 1.79 -11.94 -17.58
N SER A 203 2.62 -12.98 -17.54
CA SER A 203 3.19 -13.58 -18.75
C SER A 203 2.09 -14.25 -19.57
N SER A 204 2.07 -13.98 -20.88
CA SER A 204 1.13 -14.62 -21.82
C SER A 204 1.31 -16.14 -21.93
N SER A 205 2.44 -16.68 -21.48
CA SER A 205 2.69 -18.13 -21.44
C SER A 205 2.18 -18.77 -20.15
N THR A 206 1.85 -17.99 -19.13
CA THR A 206 1.35 -18.53 -17.85
C THR A 206 -0.12 -18.90 -17.98
N ILE A 207 -0.44 -20.12 -17.55
CA ILE A 207 -1.79 -20.68 -17.60
C ILE A 207 -2.23 -21.12 -16.20
N GLU A 208 -3.52 -20.93 -15.89
CA GLU A 208 -4.14 -21.58 -14.73
C GLU A 208 -4.26 -23.08 -15.04
N LYS A 209 -3.53 -23.92 -14.30
CA LYS A 209 -3.49 -25.37 -14.50
C LYS A 209 -3.40 -26.04 -13.14
N GLY A 210 -4.43 -26.77 -12.73
CA GLY A 210 -4.37 -27.60 -11.54
C GLY A 210 -4.50 -26.89 -10.19
N THR A 211 -4.27 -27.67 -9.13
CA THR A 211 -4.48 -27.27 -7.73
C THR A 211 -3.34 -27.73 -6.83
N TYR A 212 -3.18 -27.11 -5.67
CA TYR A 212 -2.21 -27.53 -4.66
C TYR A 212 -2.83 -28.46 -3.62
N ARG A 213 -2.28 -29.67 -3.48
CA ARG A 213 -2.87 -30.73 -2.64
C ARG A 213 -3.11 -30.30 -1.19
N ARG A 214 -2.24 -29.45 -0.63
CA ARG A 214 -2.32 -29.04 0.78
C ARG A 214 -3.27 -27.88 1.03
N GLU A 215 -3.78 -27.24 -0.02
CA GLU A 215 -4.70 -26.11 0.08
C GLU A 215 -5.92 -26.36 -0.83
N PRO A 216 -6.98 -26.99 -0.32
CA PRO A 216 -8.21 -27.21 -1.07
C PRO A 216 -8.77 -25.89 -1.64
N GLY A 217 -9.16 -25.92 -2.92
CA GLY A 217 -9.68 -24.74 -3.63
C GLY A 217 -8.61 -23.74 -4.09
N SER A 218 -7.33 -24.03 -3.86
CA SER A 218 -6.23 -23.29 -4.48
C SER A 218 -6.20 -23.46 -6.00
N LYS A 219 -5.57 -22.49 -6.66
CA LYS A 219 -5.27 -22.47 -8.09
C LYS A 219 -3.77 -22.42 -8.30
N VAL A 220 -3.25 -23.18 -9.26
CA VAL A 220 -1.85 -23.14 -9.65
C VAL A 220 -1.71 -22.47 -11.01
N TYR A 221 -0.84 -21.48 -11.09
CA TYR A 221 -0.48 -20.74 -12.30
C TYR A 221 0.89 -21.20 -12.77
N PHE A 222 0.92 -21.96 -13.86
CA PHE A 222 2.11 -22.60 -14.39
C PHE A 222 2.56 -21.96 -15.69
N ASN A 223 3.86 -21.76 -15.83
CA ASN A 223 4.47 -21.29 -17.06
C ASN A 223 5.31 -22.43 -17.67
N PRO A 224 4.94 -22.98 -18.84
CA PRO A 224 5.64 -24.11 -19.45
C PRO A 224 7.02 -23.74 -19.99
N THR A 225 7.29 -22.45 -20.23
CA THR A 225 8.59 -21.98 -20.72
C THR A 225 9.62 -21.94 -19.60
N THR A 226 9.23 -21.45 -18.42
CA THR A 226 10.13 -21.31 -17.27
C THR A 226 10.03 -22.45 -16.27
N ASN A 227 9.01 -23.30 -16.39
CA ASN A 227 8.62 -24.32 -15.40
C ASN A 227 8.36 -23.75 -14.00
N LEU A 228 8.05 -22.46 -13.89
CA LEU A 228 7.64 -21.85 -12.62
C LEU A 228 6.17 -22.13 -12.33
N VAL A 229 5.87 -22.32 -11.05
CA VAL A 229 4.51 -22.37 -10.52
C VAL A 229 4.31 -21.29 -9.47
N VAL A 230 3.13 -20.66 -9.51
CA VAL A 230 2.63 -19.78 -8.47
C VAL A 230 1.29 -20.32 -7.99
N ILE A 231 1.13 -20.47 -6.69
CA ILE A 231 -0.06 -21.00 -6.04
C ILE A 231 -0.81 -19.86 -5.38
N VAL A 232 -2.09 -19.74 -5.71
CA VAL A 232 -3.01 -18.79 -5.10
C VAL A 232 -4.05 -19.60 -4.31
N ALA A 233 -4.23 -19.25 -3.04
CA ALA A 233 -5.21 -19.90 -2.17
C ALA A 233 -6.64 -19.57 -2.59
N ALA A 234 -7.62 -20.31 -2.04
CA ALA A 234 -9.03 -20.13 -2.38
C ALA A 234 -9.57 -18.72 -2.10
N ASN A 235 -8.99 -18.02 -1.12
CA ASN A 235 -9.31 -16.62 -0.80
C ASN A 235 -8.67 -15.59 -1.75
N GLY A 236 -8.03 -16.04 -2.83
CA GLY A 236 -7.38 -15.18 -3.82
C GLY A 236 -6.01 -14.63 -3.38
N LYS A 237 -5.45 -15.08 -2.25
CA LYS A 237 -4.13 -14.63 -1.78
C LYS A 237 -3.01 -15.55 -2.26
N PHE A 238 -1.87 -14.94 -2.57
CA PHE A 238 -0.63 -15.66 -2.86
C PHE A 238 -0.29 -16.61 -1.72
N LEU A 239 -0.08 -17.89 -2.04
CA LEU A 239 0.28 -18.91 -1.05
C LEU A 239 1.77 -19.23 -1.10
N SER A 240 2.31 -19.54 -2.27
CA SER A 240 3.71 -19.92 -2.49
C SER A 240 4.00 -20.01 -3.99
N GLY A 241 5.25 -20.18 -4.38
CA GLY A 241 5.64 -20.56 -5.73
C GLY A 241 7.05 -21.11 -5.73
N TRP A 242 7.44 -21.83 -6.78
CA TRP A 242 8.79 -22.37 -6.97
C TRP A 242 8.99 -22.84 -8.41
N HIS A 243 10.23 -23.19 -8.75
CA HIS A 243 10.57 -23.82 -10.03
C HIS A 243 10.36 -25.34 -9.95
N LEU A 244 9.59 -25.90 -10.87
CA LEU A 244 9.46 -27.35 -11.05
C LEU A 244 10.61 -27.87 -11.90
N SER A 245 11.59 -28.51 -11.27
CA SER A 245 12.69 -29.15 -11.99
C SER A 245 12.17 -30.15 -13.04
N PRO A 246 12.40 -29.92 -14.34
CA PRO A 246 11.93 -30.82 -15.39
C PRO A 246 12.43 -32.25 -15.18
N GLY A 247 11.53 -33.22 -15.37
CA GLY A 247 11.84 -34.64 -15.20
C GLY A 247 11.86 -35.14 -13.75
N SER A 248 11.78 -34.26 -12.75
CA SER A 248 11.58 -34.68 -11.35
C SER A 248 10.24 -35.39 -11.16
N ASP A 249 10.10 -36.17 -10.09
CA ASP A 249 8.85 -36.84 -9.75
C ASP A 249 7.70 -35.85 -9.54
N GLN A 250 7.98 -34.71 -8.89
CA GLN A 250 6.99 -33.66 -8.69
C GLN A 250 6.54 -33.05 -10.02
N HIS A 251 7.47 -32.76 -10.92
CA HIS A 251 7.14 -32.25 -12.25
C HIS A 251 6.31 -33.25 -13.05
N ARG A 252 6.73 -34.53 -13.13
CA ARG A 252 5.99 -35.57 -13.87
C ARG A 252 4.57 -35.74 -13.32
N ASN A 253 4.45 -35.88 -12.00
CA ASN A 253 3.16 -36.04 -11.34
C ASN A 253 2.25 -34.83 -11.58
N TYR A 254 2.77 -33.61 -11.45
CA TYR A 254 2.00 -32.40 -11.70
C TYR A 254 1.53 -32.28 -13.16
N ILE A 255 2.37 -32.61 -14.13
CA ILE A 255 1.99 -32.54 -15.55
C ILE A 255 0.90 -33.56 -15.89
N GLU A 256 0.93 -34.75 -15.28
CA GLU A 256 -0.02 -35.84 -15.51
C GLU A 256 -1.34 -35.65 -14.76
N THR A 257 -1.29 -35.23 -13.50
CA THR A 257 -2.45 -35.20 -12.60
C THR A 257 -3.02 -33.80 -12.37
N GLU A 258 -2.28 -32.75 -12.74
CA GLU A 258 -2.58 -31.36 -12.40
C GLU A 258 -2.69 -31.10 -10.89
N VAL A 259 -2.05 -31.95 -10.08
CA VAL A 259 -1.99 -31.79 -8.63
C VAL A 259 -0.55 -31.56 -8.20
N LEU A 260 -0.33 -30.43 -7.54
CA LEU A 260 0.97 -29.98 -7.04
C LEU A 260 1.20 -30.33 -5.56
#